data_AF-A0A2N8HFE2-F1
#
_entry.id   AF-A0A2N8HFE2-F1
#
_cell.length_a   1.000
_cell.length_b   1.000
_cell.length_c   1.000
_cell.angle_alpha   90.00
_cell.angle_beta   90.00
_cell.angle_gamma   90.00
#
_symmetry.space_group_name_H-M   'P 1'
#
loop_
_entity.id
_entity.type
_entity.pdbx_description
1 polymer ?
#
loop_
_entity_poly.entity_id
_entity_poly.type
_entity_poly.pdbx_seq_one_letter_code
_entity_poly.pdbx_strand_id
1 'polypeptide(L)'
;MDDKHLVAVIDFGSQYTQLIVRRVRELGYMAKLYALEDLDQIHEPGAVILSGGPKSTTDADAPDIDFEWLQSLNVPVLGVCYGMQLLNIKHGGSVKASNKREYGPAALLPEACAGLYQDMSASSQVWMSHSDTVDHLAEGCQVIARNAEGVPVSLQWGETTFGIQFHPEVTHSHEGRTILRNFLSCAANLKKFDIGDFKRQLIREIQERVGSKQVVCGVSGGVDSTVLAVLLHEAGVNMRAIFVDNGLLRKNEADEVHANFARMNVEIETVDASERFLTALAGEGDPEKKRRIIGGLFIDVFWDAVGDAEMLAQGTLYPDVIESASNAKSKASVIKTHHNRVERVLELQAQGKVLEPLAELFKDEVRELGASMGIPHDILWRHPFPGPGLAVRCPGVVTRDRLDIIRECDAIFIGNLKKYGWYEKVWQAYAGLIPVKTVGVKGDERSYEWATNLRAIVSEDAMTADWVELPPALLRETSNRILNEVKGINRVLYDISTKPPASIEWE
;
A
#
# COMPACT_ATOMS: atom_id res chain seq x y z
N MET A 1 13.59 26.29 5.04
CA MET A 1 12.98 25.11 4.39
C MET A 1 14.07 24.08 4.21
N ASP A 2 13.79 22.84 4.62
CA ASP A 2 14.76 21.77 4.83
C ASP A 2 14.97 20.91 3.55
N ASP A 3 14.53 21.41 2.39
CA ASP A 3 14.42 20.64 1.13
C ASP A 3 15.71 20.70 0.28
N LYS A 4 16.84 21.07 0.87
CA LYS A 4 18.12 21.13 0.16
C LYS A 4 18.67 19.73 -0.10
N HIS A 5 19.21 19.55 -1.29
CA HIS A 5 19.89 18.36 -1.79
C HIS A 5 19.06 17.07 -1.82
N LEU A 6 17.73 17.15 -1.76
CA LEU A 6 16.86 16.00 -2.01
C LEU A 6 16.86 15.60 -3.51
N VAL A 7 16.34 14.42 -3.81
CA VAL A 7 16.04 14.00 -5.19
C VAL A 7 14.66 14.52 -5.58
N ALA A 8 14.62 15.44 -6.54
CA ALA A 8 13.37 15.97 -7.07
C ALA A 8 12.84 15.03 -8.16
N VAL A 9 11.69 14.41 -7.92
CA VAL A 9 11.02 13.55 -8.91
C VAL A 9 9.89 14.34 -9.55
N ILE A 10 10.02 14.64 -10.84
CA ILE A 10 9.05 15.45 -11.59
C ILE A 10 8.06 14.52 -12.28
N ASP A 11 6.78 14.70 -11.96
CA ASP A 11 5.72 13.81 -12.44
C ASP A 11 5.12 14.27 -13.79
N PHE A 12 5.27 13.42 -14.81
CA PHE A 12 4.60 13.57 -16.09
C PHE A 12 3.33 12.70 -16.21
N GLY A 13 2.84 12.16 -15.10
CA GLY A 13 1.57 11.42 -15.00
C GLY A 13 1.73 9.90 -15.13
N SER A 14 2.91 9.34 -14.90
CA SER A 14 3.12 7.90 -14.85
C SER A 14 2.45 7.29 -13.62
N GLN A 15 1.82 6.13 -13.81
CA GLN A 15 1.30 5.31 -12.70
C GLN A 15 2.41 4.79 -11.75
N TYR A 16 3.68 4.89 -12.16
CA TYR A 16 4.83 4.39 -11.41
C TYR A 16 5.63 5.51 -10.72
N THR A 17 5.25 6.79 -10.84
CA THR A 17 6.13 7.89 -10.41
C THR A 17 6.49 7.83 -8.92
N GLN A 18 5.58 7.53 -7.99
CA GLN A 18 6.03 7.41 -6.58
C GLN A 18 6.73 6.10 -6.25
N LEU A 19 6.70 5.08 -7.12
CA LEU A 19 7.63 3.95 -6.95
C LEU A 19 9.07 4.43 -7.12
N ILE A 20 9.35 5.43 -7.97
CA ILE A 20 10.67 6.06 -8.05
C ILE A 20 11.03 6.70 -6.70
N VAL A 21 10.14 7.52 -6.13
CA VAL A 21 10.32 8.15 -4.81
C VAL A 21 10.62 7.09 -3.74
N ARG A 22 9.85 6.00 -3.71
CA ARG A 22 10.07 4.86 -2.82
C ARG A 22 11.44 4.24 -3.00
N ARG A 23 11.83 3.89 -4.23
CA ARG A 23 13.13 3.24 -4.48
C ARG A 23 14.30 4.14 -4.08
N VAL A 24 14.17 5.45 -4.24
CA VAL A 24 15.17 6.41 -3.76
C VAL A 24 15.24 6.43 -2.23
N ARG A 25 14.10 6.43 -1.52
CA ARG A 25 14.06 6.34 -0.05
C ARG A 25 14.63 5.02 0.47
N GLU A 26 14.31 3.90 -0.17
CA GLU A 26 14.90 2.60 0.17
C GLU A 26 16.41 2.52 -0.09
N LEU A 27 16.95 3.37 -0.97
CA LEU A 27 18.38 3.54 -1.20
C LEU A 27 19.02 4.52 -0.19
N GLY A 28 18.24 5.06 0.74
CA GLY A 28 18.69 5.88 1.86
C GLY A 28 18.70 7.37 1.60
N TYR A 29 18.02 7.85 0.55
CA TYR A 29 18.02 9.27 0.17
C TYR A 29 16.62 9.88 0.19
N MET A 30 16.53 11.15 0.58
CA MET A 30 15.28 11.89 0.61
C MET A 30 14.84 12.18 -0.84
N ALA A 31 13.58 11.89 -1.14
CA ALA A 31 12.96 12.19 -2.43
C ALA A 31 11.59 12.79 -2.23
N LYS A 32 11.25 13.76 -3.09
CA LYS A 32 9.96 14.44 -3.10
C LYS A 32 9.42 14.49 -4.53
N LEU A 33 8.12 14.27 -4.64
CA LEU A 33 7.38 14.35 -5.89
C LEU A 33 6.98 15.81 -6.14
N TYR A 34 7.13 16.27 -7.37
CA TYR A 34 6.71 17.60 -7.81
C TYR A 34 5.84 17.48 -9.06
N ALA A 35 4.70 18.16 -9.06
CA ALA A 35 3.95 18.42 -10.28
C ALA A 35 4.66 19.51 -11.09
N LEU A 36 4.32 19.62 -12.38
CA LEU A 36 4.86 20.69 -13.24
C LEU A 36 4.51 22.10 -12.77
N GLU A 37 3.44 22.25 -12.00
CA GLU A 37 3.00 23.53 -11.43
C GLU A 37 3.89 23.97 -10.25
N ASP A 38 4.57 23.01 -9.60
CA ASP A 38 5.32 23.20 -8.35
C ASP A 38 6.84 23.28 -8.57
N LEU A 39 7.29 23.46 -9.81
CA LEU A 39 8.72 23.52 -10.13
C LEU A 39 9.43 24.71 -9.46
N ASP A 40 8.69 25.78 -9.16
CA ASP A 40 9.19 26.95 -8.44
C ASP A 40 9.56 26.66 -6.98
N GLN A 41 9.03 25.58 -6.41
CA GLN A 41 9.37 25.09 -5.07
C GLN A 41 10.71 24.32 -5.05
N ILE A 42 11.28 23.99 -6.22
CA ILE A 42 12.55 23.31 -6.35
C ILE A 42 13.67 24.35 -6.37
N HIS A 43 14.38 24.50 -5.25
CA HIS A 43 15.44 25.50 -5.12
C HIS A 43 16.85 24.93 -5.30
N GLU A 44 17.25 23.97 -4.47
CA GLU A 44 18.60 23.39 -4.48
C GLU A 44 18.51 21.85 -4.42
N PRO A 45 17.98 21.18 -5.47
CA PRO A 45 17.94 19.72 -5.50
C PRO A 45 19.37 19.15 -5.55
N GLY A 46 19.53 17.89 -5.18
CA GLY A 46 20.81 17.17 -5.33
C GLY A 46 20.85 16.31 -6.60
N ALA A 47 19.68 15.92 -7.11
CA ALA A 47 19.49 15.26 -8.39
C ALA A 47 18.02 15.45 -8.84
N VAL A 48 17.76 15.28 -10.14
CA VAL A 48 16.41 15.32 -10.73
C VAL A 48 16.09 14.02 -11.44
N ILE A 49 14.89 13.48 -11.22
CA ILE A 49 14.36 12.35 -12.00
C ILE A 49 13.10 12.82 -12.73
N LEU A 50 13.12 12.75 -14.05
CA LEU A 50 11.99 13.02 -14.94
C LEU A 50 11.23 11.71 -15.15
N SER A 51 9.99 11.62 -14.66
CA SER A 51 9.24 10.37 -14.69
C SER A 51 8.73 10.00 -16.10
N GLY A 52 8.12 8.82 -16.19
CA GLY A 52 7.36 8.44 -17.38
C GLY A 52 6.04 9.22 -17.48
N GLY A 53 5.33 9.03 -18.59
CA GLY A 53 4.02 9.62 -18.81
C GLY A 53 3.22 8.82 -19.83
N PRO A 54 1.88 8.89 -19.80
CA PRO A 54 1.02 8.15 -20.73
C PRO A 54 0.88 8.85 -22.10
N LYS A 55 1.33 10.10 -22.22
CA LYS A 55 1.23 10.93 -23.43
C LYS A 55 2.43 10.73 -24.34
N SER A 56 2.26 10.97 -25.64
CA SER A 56 3.39 11.10 -26.56
C SER A 56 4.00 12.49 -26.39
N THR A 57 5.32 12.63 -26.52
CA THR A 57 5.96 13.95 -26.57
C THR A 57 5.58 14.75 -27.82
N THR A 58 4.93 14.12 -28.79
CA THR A 58 4.44 14.78 -30.03
C THR A 58 3.01 15.31 -29.92
N ASP A 59 2.30 15.01 -28.82
CA ASP A 59 0.95 15.51 -28.59
C ASP A 59 0.97 17.03 -28.31
N ALA A 60 -0.06 17.75 -28.77
CA ALA A 60 -0.12 19.21 -28.61
C ALA A 60 -0.23 19.66 -27.13
N ASP A 61 -0.73 18.79 -26.26
CA ASP A 61 -0.86 18.99 -24.82
C ASP A 61 0.13 18.12 -24.02
N ALA A 62 1.23 17.70 -24.67
CA ALA A 62 2.30 16.94 -24.05
C ALA A 62 2.94 17.74 -22.90
N PRO A 63 3.10 17.15 -21.70
CA PRO A 63 3.75 17.78 -20.56
C PRO A 63 5.20 18.19 -20.88
N ASP A 64 5.52 19.47 -20.81
CA ASP A 64 6.86 19.97 -21.13
C ASP A 64 7.57 20.54 -19.90
N ILE A 65 8.89 20.71 -20.01
CA ILE A 65 9.72 21.36 -19.00
C ILE A 65 10.64 22.40 -19.64
N ASP A 66 10.88 23.50 -18.92
CA ASP A 66 11.88 24.49 -19.33
C ASP A 66 13.28 23.87 -19.20
N PHE A 67 13.98 23.79 -20.33
CA PHE A 67 15.29 23.17 -20.40
C PHE A 67 16.40 24.08 -19.87
N GLU A 68 16.29 25.40 -20.04
CA GLU A 68 17.24 26.34 -19.47
C GLU A 68 17.16 26.28 -17.94
N TRP A 69 15.94 26.22 -17.40
CA TRP A 69 15.72 25.98 -15.98
C TRP A 69 16.38 24.67 -15.52
N LEU A 70 16.10 23.55 -16.19
CA LEU A 70 16.64 22.24 -15.81
C LEU A 70 18.18 22.22 -15.83
N GLN A 71 18.79 22.83 -16.85
CA GLN A 71 20.25 22.96 -16.95
C GLN A 71 20.81 23.88 -15.87
N SER A 72 20.09 24.95 -15.50
CA SER A 72 20.54 25.90 -14.49
C SER A 72 20.71 25.29 -13.10
N LEU A 73 20.00 24.18 -12.81
CA LEU A 73 20.14 23.44 -11.56
C LEU A 73 21.52 22.80 -11.41
N ASN A 74 22.20 22.48 -12.52
CA ASN A 74 23.55 21.91 -12.55
C ASN A 74 23.72 20.67 -11.63
N VAL A 75 22.79 19.74 -11.72
CA VAL A 75 22.76 18.47 -10.97
C VAL A 75 22.55 17.28 -11.89
N PRO A 76 22.85 16.04 -11.45
CA PRO A 76 22.54 14.84 -12.21
C PRO A 76 21.04 14.74 -12.55
N VAL A 77 20.74 14.32 -13.77
CA VAL A 77 19.36 14.16 -14.27
C VAL A 77 19.16 12.76 -14.85
N LEU A 78 18.06 12.10 -14.47
CA LEU A 78 17.64 10.82 -15.05
C LEU A 78 16.26 10.96 -15.68
N GLY A 79 16.14 10.75 -16.99
CA GLY A 79 14.87 10.63 -17.68
C GLY A 79 14.39 9.19 -17.79
N VAL A 80 13.18 8.90 -17.32
CA VAL A 80 12.56 7.57 -17.38
C VAL A 80 11.43 7.58 -18.41
N CYS A 81 11.50 6.72 -19.41
CA CYS A 81 10.53 6.58 -20.50
C CYS A 81 10.23 7.93 -21.18
N TYR A 82 9.10 8.57 -20.87
CA TYR A 82 8.75 9.92 -21.35
C TYR A 82 9.85 10.94 -21.04
N GLY A 83 10.41 10.92 -19.82
CA GLY A 83 11.51 11.81 -19.43
C GLY A 83 12.74 11.65 -20.32
N MET A 84 13.09 10.42 -20.76
CA MET A 84 14.19 10.19 -21.70
C MET A 84 13.89 10.80 -23.07
N GLN A 85 12.66 10.63 -23.56
CA GLN A 85 12.23 11.16 -24.86
C GLN A 85 12.26 12.68 -24.86
N LEU A 86 11.76 13.29 -23.78
CA LEU A 86 11.77 14.72 -23.57
C LEU A 86 13.21 15.26 -23.56
N LEU A 87 14.11 14.64 -22.77
CA LEU A 87 15.53 15.02 -22.78
C LEU A 87 16.14 14.95 -24.18
N ASN A 88 15.87 13.89 -24.93
CA ASN A 88 16.40 13.77 -26.29
C ASN A 88 15.93 14.91 -27.20
N ILE A 89 14.65 15.30 -27.12
CA ILE A 89 14.10 16.44 -27.86
C ILE A 89 14.76 17.75 -27.42
N LYS A 90 14.89 17.99 -26.11
CA LYS A 90 15.50 19.21 -25.56
C LYS A 90 16.97 19.37 -25.93
N HIS A 91 17.68 18.27 -26.10
CA HIS A 91 19.05 18.26 -26.61
C HIS A 91 19.14 18.39 -28.16
N GLY A 92 18.02 18.50 -28.89
CA GLY A 92 17.99 18.69 -30.34
C GLY A 92 17.84 17.41 -31.17
N GLY A 93 17.56 16.28 -30.53
CA GLY A 93 17.16 15.04 -31.19
C GLY A 93 15.68 15.01 -31.56
N SER A 94 15.20 13.86 -32.04
CA SER A 94 13.79 13.62 -32.35
C SER A 94 13.34 12.24 -31.90
N VAL A 95 12.03 12.09 -31.72
CA VAL A 95 11.37 10.80 -31.48
C VAL A 95 10.32 10.55 -32.55
N LYS A 96 9.97 9.28 -32.74
CA LYS A 96 8.89 8.86 -33.64
C LYS A 96 7.99 7.86 -32.94
N ALA A 97 6.72 7.84 -33.36
CA ALA A 97 5.81 6.77 -32.99
C ALA A 97 6.39 5.42 -33.48
N SER A 98 6.49 4.45 -32.58
CA SER A 98 6.87 3.09 -32.95
C SER A 98 5.64 2.34 -33.47
N ASN A 99 5.80 1.61 -34.57
CA ASN A 99 4.75 0.72 -35.09
C ASN A 99 4.51 -0.50 -34.18
N LYS A 100 5.43 -0.78 -33.25
CA LYS A 100 5.31 -1.82 -32.23
C LYS A 100 5.31 -1.18 -30.85
N ARG A 101 4.22 -1.39 -30.10
CA ARG A 101 4.15 -1.07 -28.68
C ARG A 101 4.91 -2.15 -27.91
N GLU A 102 6.06 -1.82 -27.34
CA GLU A 102 6.80 -2.71 -26.43
C GLU A 102 6.27 -2.51 -25.01
N TYR A 103 5.37 -3.41 -24.61
CA TYR A 103 4.91 -3.55 -23.24
C TYR A 103 5.32 -4.92 -22.71
N GLY A 104 6.14 -4.95 -21.67
CA GLY A 104 6.50 -6.18 -21.00
C GLY A 104 8.00 -6.36 -20.77
N PRO A 105 8.41 -7.59 -20.38
CA PRO A 105 9.79 -7.89 -20.09
C PRO A 105 10.63 -7.88 -21.38
N ALA A 106 11.78 -7.21 -21.32
CA ALA A 106 12.75 -7.18 -22.40
C ALA A 106 14.17 -7.36 -21.85
N ALA A 107 15.08 -7.85 -22.70
CA ALA A 107 16.50 -7.92 -22.36
C ALA A 107 17.15 -6.54 -22.53
N LEU A 108 17.86 -6.09 -21.51
CA LEU A 108 18.75 -4.93 -21.50
C LEU A 108 20.19 -5.40 -21.69
N LEU A 109 20.86 -4.84 -22.69
CA LEU A 109 22.25 -5.11 -23.03
C LEU A 109 23.06 -3.80 -22.91
N PRO A 110 23.73 -3.56 -21.77
CA PRO A 110 24.65 -2.43 -21.61
C PRO A 110 25.81 -2.51 -22.62
N GLU A 111 26.20 -1.38 -23.21
CA GLU A 111 27.40 -1.31 -24.06
C GLU A 111 28.68 -1.54 -23.23
N ALA A 112 28.63 -1.15 -21.95
CA ALA A 112 29.62 -1.48 -20.94
C ALA A 112 28.97 -1.57 -19.54
N CYS A 113 29.44 -2.48 -18.69
CA CYS A 113 29.03 -2.57 -17.28
C CYS A 113 29.78 -1.53 -16.42
N ALA A 114 29.60 -0.25 -16.74
CA ALA A 114 30.24 0.90 -16.09
C ALA A 114 29.27 2.07 -15.97
N GLY A 115 29.61 3.08 -15.15
CA GLY A 115 28.76 4.26 -14.94
C GLY A 115 27.38 3.87 -14.42
N LEU A 116 26.31 4.23 -15.14
CA LEU A 116 24.93 3.88 -14.79
C LEU A 116 24.71 2.36 -14.63
N TYR A 117 25.49 1.54 -15.35
CA TYR A 117 25.39 0.08 -15.36
C TYR A 117 26.52 -0.63 -14.59
N GLN A 118 27.20 0.08 -13.69
CA GLN A 118 28.19 -0.53 -12.82
C GLN A 118 27.58 -1.64 -11.94
N ASP A 119 28.33 -2.73 -11.75
CA ASP A 119 27.92 -3.95 -11.02
C ASP A 119 26.68 -4.67 -11.56
N MET A 120 26.27 -4.40 -12.80
CA MET A 120 25.19 -5.16 -13.45
C MET A 120 25.71 -6.35 -14.25
N SER A 121 24.82 -7.29 -14.48
CA SER A 121 25.03 -8.37 -15.43
C SER A 121 25.15 -7.84 -16.86
N ALA A 122 25.92 -8.52 -17.71
CA ALA A 122 26.07 -8.16 -19.14
C ALA A 122 24.74 -8.23 -19.93
N SER A 123 23.75 -8.93 -19.37
CA SER A 123 22.37 -8.93 -19.82
C SER A 123 21.46 -8.99 -18.61
N SER A 124 20.43 -8.15 -18.58
CA SER A 124 19.44 -8.08 -17.50
C SER A 124 18.03 -8.01 -18.06
N GLN A 125 17.02 -8.31 -17.23
CA GLN A 125 15.62 -8.11 -17.62
C GLN A 125 15.13 -6.75 -17.11
N VAL A 126 14.49 -5.99 -17.99
CA VAL A 126 13.83 -4.72 -17.68
C VAL A 126 12.38 -4.72 -18.15
N TRP A 127 11.58 -3.82 -17.56
CA TRP A 127 10.19 -3.60 -17.95
C TRP A 127 10.05 -2.43 -18.91
N MET A 128 9.70 -2.74 -20.16
CA MET A 128 9.43 -1.75 -21.21
C MET A 128 7.96 -1.35 -21.18
N SER A 129 7.69 -0.04 -21.34
CA SER A 129 6.32 0.48 -21.39
C SER A 129 6.26 1.79 -22.19
N HIS A 130 6.45 1.71 -23.51
CA HIS A 130 6.45 2.90 -24.37
C HIS A 130 5.82 2.63 -25.75
N SER A 131 5.28 3.70 -26.34
CA SER A 131 4.75 3.72 -27.71
C SER A 131 5.71 4.36 -28.71
N ASP A 132 6.62 5.21 -28.22
CA ASP A 132 7.49 6.02 -29.05
C ASP A 132 8.93 5.56 -28.87
N THR A 133 9.74 5.72 -29.91
CA THR A 133 11.16 5.39 -29.88
C THR A 133 11.95 6.59 -30.37
N VAL A 134 13.18 6.71 -29.87
CA VAL A 134 14.11 7.72 -30.36
C VAL A 134 14.41 7.47 -31.85
N ASP A 135 14.40 8.55 -32.64
CA ASP A 135 14.65 8.51 -34.08
C ASP A 135 16.01 9.11 -34.42
N HIS A 136 16.20 10.39 -34.08
CA HIS A 136 17.49 11.06 -34.17
C HIS A 136 18.03 11.38 -32.79
N LEU A 137 19.30 11.03 -32.57
CA LEU A 137 20.05 11.37 -31.36
C LEU A 137 20.69 12.74 -31.54
N ALA A 138 20.64 13.56 -30.49
CA ALA A 138 21.36 14.82 -30.45
C ALA A 138 22.89 14.63 -30.62
N GLU A 139 23.57 15.66 -31.13
CA GLU A 139 25.02 15.67 -31.19
C GLU A 139 25.61 15.57 -29.76
N GLY A 140 26.60 14.69 -29.56
CA GLY A 140 27.19 14.42 -28.24
C GLY A 140 26.42 13.45 -27.35
N CYS A 141 25.26 12.93 -27.80
CA CYS A 141 24.55 11.85 -27.12
C CYS A 141 25.25 10.49 -27.34
N GLN A 142 25.46 9.74 -26.26
CA GLN A 142 26.00 8.38 -26.31
C GLN A 142 24.90 7.36 -26.03
N VAL A 143 24.82 6.31 -26.85
CA VAL A 143 24.01 5.14 -26.53
C VAL A 143 24.80 4.28 -25.55
N ILE A 144 24.20 3.98 -24.39
CA ILE A 144 24.87 3.22 -23.32
C ILE A 144 24.22 1.86 -23.05
N ALA A 145 23.02 1.60 -23.58
CA ALA A 145 22.43 0.27 -23.64
C ALA A 145 21.42 0.11 -24.78
N ARG A 146 21.23 -1.14 -25.20
CA ARG A 146 20.29 -1.55 -26.25
C ARG A 146 19.40 -2.69 -25.78
N ASN A 147 18.26 -2.86 -26.45
CA ASN A 147 17.47 -4.09 -26.31
C ASN A 147 18.02 -5.22 -27.22
N ALA A 148 17.41 -6.40 -27.15
CA ALA A 148 17.78 -7.54 -27.99
C ALA A 148 17.62 -7.31 -29.51
N GLU A 149 16.77 -6.37 -29.93
CA GLU A 149 16.61 -5.98 -31.34
C GLU A 149 17.65 -4.92 -31.77
N GLY A 150 18.55 -4.49 -30.87
CA GLY A 150 19.59 -3.49 -31.13
C GLY A 150 19.11 -2.04 -31.04
N VAL A 151 17.87 -1.81 -30.61
CA VAL A 151 17.29 -0.47 -30.44
C VAL A 151 17.93 0.22 -29.22
N PRO A 152 18.37 1.49 -29.34
CA PRO A 152 18.81 2.27 -28.19
C PRO A 152 17.71 2.38 -27.13
N VAL A 153 17.97 1.90 -25.92
CA VAL A 153 17.04 1.99 -24.78
C VAL A 153 17.64 2.76 -23.60
N SER A 154 18.88 3.20 -23.72
CA SER A 154 19.46 4.14 -22.78
C SER A 154 20.50 5.04 -23.41
N LEU A 155 20.44 6.30 -23.03
CA LEU A 155 21.19 7.41 -23.56
C LEU A 155 21.93 8.15 -22.44
N GLN A 156 23.03 8.80 -22.80
CA GLN A 156 23.80 9.65 -21.92
C GLN A 156 24.18 10.95 -22.62
N TRP A 157 23.99 12.08 -21.92
CA TRP A 157 24.42 13.41 -22.33
C TRP A 157 25.40 13.95 -21.29
N GLY A 158 26.65 14.24 -21.71
CA GLY A 158 27.70 14.64 -20.76
C GLY A 158 28.00 13.55 -19.72
N GLU A 159 28.37 13.95 -18.51
CA GLU A 159 28.79 12.99 -17.46
C GLU A 159 27.65 12.46 -16.59
N THR A 160 26.62 13.26 -16.33
CA THR A 160 25.63 12.98 -15.28
C THR A 160 24.17 13.08 -15.72
N THR A 161 23.90 13.24 -17.03
CA THR A 161 22.53 13.27 -17.57
C THR A 161 22.28 11.97 -18.34
N PHE A 162 21.27 11.23 -17.92
CA PHE A 162 20.94 9.92 -18.45
C PHE A 162 19.47 9.84 -18.87
N GLY A 163 19.19 9.00 -19.88
CA GLY A 163 17.84 8.61 -20.27
C GLY A 163 17.74 7.10 -20.33
N ILE A 164 16.64 6.54 -19.86
CA ILE A 164 16.30 5.11 -19.97
C ILE A 164 14.86 4.95 -20.49
N GLN A 165 14.65 3.99 -21.39
CA GLN A 165 13.35 3.77 -22.04
C GLN A 165 12.47 2.74 -21.29
N PHE A 166 12.99 2.20 -20.18
CA PHE A 166 12.36 1.22 -19.31
C PHE A 166 12.18 1.77 -17.88
N HIS A 167 11.41 1.06 -17.06
CA HIS A 167 11.09 1.44 -15.69
C HIS A 167 11.97 0.70 -14.67
N PRO A 168 13.03 1.31 -14.10
CA PRO A 168 13.89 0.66 -13.10
C PRO A 168 13.22 0.50 -11.72
N GLU A 169 12.11 1.19 -11.48
CA GLU A 169 11.41 1.26 -10.19
C GLU A 169 10.51 0.05 -9.91
N VAL A 170 10.14 -0.71 -10.95
CA VAL A 170 9.25 -1.88 -10.85
C VAL A 170 10.03 -3.17 -10.59
N THR A 171 9.41 -4.11 -9.87
CA THR A 171 10.01 -5.42 -9.51
C THR A 171 10.36 -6.30 -10.71
N HIS A 172 9.66 -6.11 -11.84
CA HIS A 172 9.94 -6.82 -13.10
C HIS A 172 11.30 -6.45 -13.72
N SER A 173 11.89 -5.31 -13.32
CA SER A 173 13.25 -4.90 -13.69
C SER A 173 14.23 -5.42 -12.63
N HIS A 174 14.82 -6.59 -12.88
CA HIS A 174 15.54 -7.37 -11.87
C HIS A 174 16.71 -6.62 -11.21
N GLU A 175 17.45 -5.82 -11.99
CA GLU A 175 18.58 -5.00 -11.50
C GLU A 175 18.26 -3.50 -11.49
N GLY A 176 16.97 -3.12 -11.53
CA GLY A 176 16.55 -1.71 -11.57
C GLY A 176 17.00 -0.89 -10.35
N ARG A 177 17.05 -1.52 -9.16
CA ARG A 177 17.61 -0.90 -7.95
C ARG A 177 19.10 -0.54 -8.09
N THR A 178 19.87 -1.36 -8.81
CA THR A 178 21.30 -1.11 -9.08
C THR A 178 21.46 0.13 -9.97
N ILE A 179 20.64 0.26 -11.01
CA ILE A 179 20.61 1.43 -11.91
C ILE A 179 20.34 2.71 -11.12
N LEU A 180 19.29 2.72 -10.29
CA LEU A 180 18.94 3.89 -9.48
C LEU A 180 20.06 4.23 -8.49
N ARG A 181 20.66 3.24 -7.83
CA ARG A 181 21.80 3.44 -6.93
C ARG A 181 22.98 4.09 -7.65
N ASN A 182 23.32 3.62 -8.84
CA ASN A 182 24.43 4.15 -9.62
C ASN A 182 24.14 5.60 -10.07
N PHE A 183 22.92 5.89 -10.51
CA PHE A 183 22.51 7.28 -10.80
C PHE A 183 22.65 8.19 -9.58
N LEU A 184 22.13 7.77 -8.42
CA LEU A 184 22.21 8.57 -7.20
C LEU A 184 23.66 8.79 -6.74
N SER A 185 24.56 7.85 -7.04
CA SER A 185 25.99 8.01 -6.73
C SER A 185 26.69 9.10 -7.56
N CYS A 186 26.09 9.56 -8.65
CA CYS A 186 26.58 10.70 -9.42
C CYS A 186 26.40 12.04 -8.69
N ALA A 187 25.52 12.09 -7.68
CA ALA A 187 25.25 13.30 -6.92
C ALA A 187 26.11 13.35 -5.65
N ALA A 188 26.85 14.45 -5.46
CA ALA A 188 27.84 14.57 -4.39
C ALA A 188 27.22 14.70 -2.98
N ASN A 189 26.06 15.37 -2.86
CA ASN A 189 25.56 15.86 -1.57
C ASN A 189 24.11 15.45 -1.27
N LEU A 190 23.63 14.30 -1.77
CA LEU A 190 22.24 13.90 -1.55
C LEU A 190 21.85 13.86 -0.08
N LYS A 191 20.72 14.51 0.25
CA LYS A 191 20.13 14.47 1.59
C LYS A 191 19.74 13.04 1.91
N LYS A 192 20.23 12.51 3.03
CA LYS A 192 19.85 11.17 3.49
C LYS A 192 18.41 11.15 3.96
N PHE A 193 17.73 10.03 3.72
CA PHE A 193 16.44 9.76 4.30
C PHE A 193 16.63 9.33 5.76
N ASP A 194 15.99 10.05 6.68
CA ASP A 194 15.85 9.68 8.08
C ASP A 194 14.36 9.74 8.43
N ILE A 195 13.82 8.62 8.91
CA ILE A 195 12.41 8.52 9.25
C ILE A 195 12.02 9.49 10.38
N GLY A 196 12.98 9.85 11.25
CA GLY A 196 12.77 10.80 12.34
C GLY A 196 12.64 12.25 11.84
N ASP A 197 13.47 12.67 10.88
CA ASP A 197 13.31 13.95 10.16
C ASP A 197 11.97 14.00 9.42
N PHE A 198 11.65 12.93 8.70
CA PHE A 198 10.38 12.84 7.98
C PHE A 198 9.17 12.92 8.92
N LYS A 199 9.21 12.24 10.07
CA LYS A 199 8.20 12.38 11.13
C LYS A 199 8.04 13.83 11.58
N ARG A 200 9.13 14.53 11.84
CA ARG A 200 9.09 15.95 12.27
C ARG A 200 8.46 16.84 11.21
N GLN A 201 8.74 16.58 9.94
CA GLN A 201 8.12 17.29 8.83
C GLN A 201 6.60 17.05 8.80
N LEU A 202 6.16 15.79 8.82
CA LEU A 202 4.73 15.46 8.85
C LEU A 202 4.00 16.12 10.02
N ILE A 203 4.60 16.12 11.22
CA ILE A 203 4.02 16.79 12.40
C ILE A 203 3.81 18.29 12.13
N ARG A 204 4.79 18.98 11.55
CA ARG A 204 4.68 20.42 11.23
C ARG A 204 3.57 20.67 10.20
N GLU A 205 3.53 19.88 9.13
CA GLU A 205 2.51 19.99 8.09
C GLU A 205 1.10 19.76 8.65
N ILE A 206 0.95 18.78 9.55
CA ILE A 206 -0.30 18.52 10.27
C ILE A 206 -0.68 19.72 11.13
N GLN A 207 0.25 20.25 11.93
CA GLN A 207 0.00 21.41 12.80
C GLN A 207 -0.42 22.65 12.00
N GLU A 208 0.25 22.93 10.88
CA GLU A 208 -0.05 24.05 9.99
C GLU A 208 -1.43 23.90 9.32
N ARG A 209 -1.75 22.70 8.85
CA ARG A 209 -3.00 22.43 8.12
C ARG A 209 -4.23 22.34 9.03
N VAL A 210 -4.07 21.77 10.23
CA VAL A 210 -5.16 21.63 11.21
C VAL A 210 -5.35 22.94 11.99
N GLY A 211 -4.27 23.59 12.41
CA GLY A 211 -4.33 24.77 13.27
C GLY A 211 -5.10 24.47 14.57
N SER A 212 -6.13 25.26 14.86
CA SER A 212 -6.99 25.10 16.04
C SER A 212 -8.25 24.25 15.80
N LYS A 213 -8.43 23.73 14.58
CA LYS A 213 -9.65 23.00 14.20
C LYS A 213 -9.70 21.63 14.86
N GLN A 214 -10.91 21.11 15.07
CA GLN A 214 -11.05 19.70 15.45
C GLN A 214 -10.85 18.78 14.24
N VAL A 215 -10.02 17.75 14.41
CA VAL A 215 -9.82 16.67 13.44
C VAL A 215 -10.33 15.34 13.99
N VAL A 216 -11.11 14.60 13.19
CA VAL A 216 -11.60 13.28 13.55
C VAL A 216 -10.90 12.23 12.70
N CYS A 217 -10.51 11.10 13.30
CA CYS A 217 -10.05 9.93 12.56
C CYS A 217 -10.79 8.67 13.01
N GLY A 218 -11.13 7.80 12.06
CA GLY A 218 -11.62 6.47 12.37
C GLY A 218 -10.46 5.53 12.71
N VAL A 219 -10.55 4.84 13.85
CA VAL A 219 -9.61 3.79 14.24
C VAL A 219 -10.27 2.42 14.09
N SER A 220 -9.52 1.45 13.58
CA SER A 220 -10.00 0.08 13.35
C SER A 220 -9.18 -0.99 14.07
N GLY A 221 -8.12 -0.58 14.78
CA GLY A 221 -7.08 -1.49 15.28
C GLY A 221 -6.11 -2.00 14.22
N GLY A 222 -6.28 -1.58 12.95
CA GLY A 222 -5.31 -1.82 11.89
C GLY A 222 -4.08 -0.92 12.03
N VAL A 223 -2.98 -1.32 11.41
CA VAL A 223 -1.70 -0.61 11.48
C VAL A 223 -1.82 0.85 11.01
N ASP A 224 -2.49 1.09 9.87
CA ASP A 224 -2.50 2.42 9.23
C ASP A 224 -3.30 3.43 10.06
N SER A 225 -4.49 3.03 10.51
CA SER A 225 -5.34 3.87 11.36
C SER A 225 -4.72 4.10 12.75
N THR A 226 -3.95 3.14 13.26
CA THR A 226 -3.20 3.28 14.51
C THR A 226 -2.04 4.27 14.36
N VAL A 227 -1.22 4.12 13.32
CA VAL A 227 -0.10 5.04 13.03
C VAL A 227 -0.62 6.46 12.81
N LEU A 228 -1.72 6.62 12.07
CA LEU A 228 -2.37 7.92 11.89
C LEU A 228 -2.78 8.55 13.23
N ALA A 229 -3.51 7.81 14.07
CA ALA A 229 -4.00 8.34 15.32
C ALA A 229 -2.86 8.73 16.28
N VAL A 230 -1.79 7.93 16.35
CA VAL A 230 -0.59 8.26 17.13
C VAL A 230 0.14 9.47 16.54
N LEU A 231 0.23 9.58 15.22
CA LEU A 231 0.85 10.73 14.56
C LEU A 231 0.11 12.04 14.85
N LEU A 232 -1.23 12.01 14.79
CA LEU A 232 -2.07 13.17 15.16
C LEU A 232 -1.91 13.52 16.64
N HIS A 233 -1.82 12.52 17.51
CA HIS A 233 -1.59 12.73 18.94
C HIS A 233 -0.22 13.36 19.23
N GLU A 234 0.85 12.83 18.64
CA GLU A 234 2.22 13.38 18.71
C GLU A 234 2.29 14.80 18.15
N ALA A 235 1.49 15.11 17.12
CA ALA A 235 1.38 16.47 16.59
C ALA A 235 0.68 17.45 17.55
N GLY A 236 0.02 16.97 18.59
CA GLY A 236 -0.65 17.80 19.60
C GLY A 236 -1.87 18.55 19.08
N VAL A 237 -2.51 18.07 18.02
CA VAL A 237 -3.71 18.69 17.45
C VAL A 237 -4.97 18.27 18.22
N ASN A 238 -6.04 19.07 18.13
CA ASN A 238 -7.34 18.75 18.70
C ASN A 238 -7.99 17.58 17.95
N MET A 239 -7.67 16.35 18.36
CA MET A 239 -8.14 15.14 17.68
C MET A 239 -9.21 14.36 18.45
N ARG A 240 -10.08 13.68 17.71
CA ARG A 240 -10.96 12.61 18.22
C ARG A 240 -10.72 11.34 17.41
N ALA A 241 -10.33 10.25 18.07
CA ALA A 241 -10.21 8.94 17.46
C ALA A 241 -11.48 8.12 17.76
N ILE A 242 -12.24 7.76 16.73
CA ILE A 242 -13.51 7.05 16.87
C ILE A 242 -13.32 5.58 16.46
N PHE A 243 -13.59 4.67 17.39
CA PHE A 243 -13.66 3.23 17.19
C PHE A 243 -15.11 2.78 17.13
N VAL A 244 -15.51 2.12 16.04
CA VAL A 244 -16.87 1.56 15.91
C VAL A 244 -16.81 0.05 16.14
N ASP A 245 -17.40 -0.40 17.24
CA ASP A 245 -17.63 -1.83 17.45
C ASP A 245 -18.89 -2.26 16.69
N ASN A 246 -18.68 -2.94 15.58
CA ASN A 246 -19.75 -3.45 14.72
C ASN A 246 -20.27 -4.82 15.17
N GLY A 247 -19.76 -5.40 16.26
CA GLY A 247 -20.14 -6.73 16.75
C GLY A 247 -19.60 -7.88 15.89
N LEU A 248 -18.72 -7.61 14.93
CA LEU A 248 -18.13 -8.57 14.00
C LEU A 248 -16.61 -8.73 14.21
N LEU A 249 -16.10 -8.26 15.34
CA LEU A 249 -14.69 -8.33 15.71
C LEU A 249 -14.31 -9.69 16.33
N ARG A 250 -13.00 -9.94 16.44
CA ARG A 250 -12.43 -11.12 17.13
C ARG A 250 -12.73 -11.09 18.63
N LYS A 251 -12.47 -12.20 19.30
CA LYS A 251 -12.65 -12.33 20.75
C LYS A 251 -11.86 -11.24 21.48
N ASN A 252 -12.55 -10.47 22.32
CA ASN A 252 -11.99 -9.38 23.13
C ASN A 252 -11.25 -8.30 22.33
N GLU A 253 -11.51 -8.17 21.02
CA GLU A 253 -10.76 -7.26 20.17
C GLU A 253 -10.99 -5.79 20.53
N ALA A 254 -12.21 -5.41 20.89
CA ALA A 254 -12.51 -4.06 21.37
C ALA A 254 -11.65 -3.70 22.60
N ASP A 255 -11.61 -4.59 23.59
CA ASP A 255 -10.78 -4.42 24.80
C ASP A 255 -9.29 -4.38 24.46
N GLU A 256 -8.81 -5.23 23.54
CA GLU A 256 -7.43 -5.21 23.05
C GLU A 256 -7.09 -3.88 22.36
N VAL A 257 -8.00 -3.34 21.54
CA VAL A 257 -7.82 -2.03 20.89
C VAL A 257 -7.68 -0.96 21.96
N HIS A 258 -8.58 -0.88 22.94
CA HIS A 258 -8.47 0.05 24.06
C HIS A 258 -7.15 -0.09 24.82
N ALA A 259 -6.75 -1.32 25.18
CA ALA A 259 -5.51 -1.58 25.89
C ALA A 259 -4.28 -1.16 25.07
N ASN A 260 -4.32 -1.37 23.76
CA ASN A 260 -3.25 -0.95 22.86
C ASN A 260 -3.14 0.56 22.77
N PHE A 261 -4.26 1.27 22.56
CA PHE A 261 -4.28 2.73 22.51
C PHE A 261 -3.87 3.37 23.84
N ALA A 262 -4.26 2.77 24.97
CA ALA A 262 -3.79 3.17 26.30
C ALA A 262 -2.26 3.02 26.45
N ARG A 263 -1.64 1.96 25.90
CA ARG A 263 -0.17 1.80 25.87
C ARG A 263 0.54 2.90 25.08
N MET A 264 -0.17 3.55 24.16
CA MET A 264 0.34 4.64 23.30
C MET A 264 -0.09 6.02 23.80
N ASN A 265 -0.78 6.11 24.95
CA ASN A 265 -1.35 7.34 25.52
C ASN A 265 -2.34 8.08 24.59
N VAL A 266 -2.98 7.35 23.68
CA VAL A 266 -3.99 7.91 22.78
C VAL A 266 -5.38 7.53 23.30
N GLU A 267 -6.23 8.52 23.53
CA GLU A 267 -7.63 8.30 23.91
C GLU A 267 -8.47 7.94 22.67
N ILE A 268 -9.37 6.96 22.84
CA ILE A 268 -10.31 6.55 21.78
C ILE A 268 -11.74 6.58 22.31
N GLU A 269 -12.63 7.12 21.49
CA GLU A 269 -14.08 7.13 21.70
C GLU A 269 -14.67 5.88 21.05
N THR A 270 -15.42 5.07 21.81
CA THR A 270 -16.03 3.84 21.30
C THR A 270 -17.53 3.99 21.10
N VAL A 271 -17.97 3.62 19.90
CA VAL A 271 -19.36 3.56 19.49
C VAL A 271 -19.74 2.09 19.35
N ASP A 272 -20.43 1.56 20.35
CA ASP A 272 -20.99 0.21 20.27
C ASP A 272 -22.25 0.23 19.39
N ALA A 273 -22.12 -0.35 18.20
CA ALA A 273 -23.20 -0.53 17.23
C ALA A 273 -23.52 -2.01 16.99
N SER A 274 -22.99 -2.92 17.81
CA SER A 274 -23.07 -4.37 17.61
C SER A 274 -24.49 -4.88 17.36
N GLU A 275 -25.48 -4.44 18.16
CA GLU A 275 -26.89 -4.78 17.97
C GLU A 275 -27.45 -4.29 16.62
N ARG A 276 -27.09 -3.07 16.20
CA ARG A 276 -27.57 -2.45 14.94
C ARG A 276 -27.08 -3.26 13.74
N PHE A 277 -25.80 -3.65 13.73
CA PHE A 277 -25.21 -4.47 12.67
C PHE A 277 -25.80 -5.89 12.64
N LEU A 278 -25.87 -6.56 13.80
CA LEU A 278 -26.39 -7.93 13.87
C LEU A 278 -27.87 -8.02 13.49
N THR A 279 -28.66 -7.00 13.85
CA THR A 279 -30.07 -6.91 13.44
C THR A 279 -30.20 -6.75 11.93
N ALA A 280 -29.37 -5.89 11.32
CA ALA A 280 -29.42 -5.66 9.88
C ALA A 280 -28.91 -6.85 9.04
N LEU A 281 -28.00 -7.65 9.59
CA LEU A 281 -27.50 -8.87 8.95
C LEU A 281 -28.42 -10.09 9.14
N ALA A 282 -29.48 -9.97 9.94
CA ALA A 282 -30.36 -11.08 10.27
C ALA A 282 -31.01 -11.67 9.00
N GLY A 283 -30.77 -12.96 8.77
CA GLY A 283 -31.33 -13.70 7.64
C GLY A 283 -30.63 -13.47 6.30
N GLU A 284 -29.61 -12.61 6.23
CA GLU A 284 -28.84 -12.39 5.00
C GLU A 284 -27.68 -13.38 4.89
N GLY A 285 -27.62 -14.10 3.78
CA GLY A 285 -26.60 -15.11 3.51
C GLY A 285 -25.72 -14.82 2.29
N ASP A 286 -26.10 -13.84 1.46
CA ASP A 286 -25.31 -13.45 0.30
C ASP A 286 -24.11 -12.58 0.72
N PRO A 287 -22.87 -12.94 0.35
CA PRO A 287 -21.67 -12.25 0.81
C PRO A 287 -21.59 -10.79 0.33
N GLU A 288 -22.03 -10.51 -0.90
CA GLU A 288 -22.01 -9.15 -1.45
C GLU A 288 -23.02 -8.24 -0.76
N LYS A 289 -24.21 -8.75 -0.45
CA LYS A 289 -25.19 -8.01 0.36
C LYS A 289 -24.71 -7.79 1.78
N LYS A 290 -24.08 -8.78 2.43
CA LYS A 290 -23.46 -8.58 3.76
C LYS A 290 -22.44 -7.45 3.72
N ARG A 291 -21.53 -7.46 2.74
CA ARG A 291 -20.54 -6.39 2.53
C ARG A 291 -21.19 -5.02 2.37
N ARG A 292 -22.25 -4.92 1.57
CA ARG A 292 -22.98 -3.67 1.33
C ARG A 292 -23.70 -3.16 2.58
N ILE A 293 -24.36 -4.04 3.33
CA ILE A 293 -25.03 -3.71 4.60
C ILE A 293 -24.01 -3.19 5.62
N ILE A 294 -22.90 -3.91 5.80
CA ILE A 294 -21.86 -3.55 6.77
C ILE A 294 -21.20 -2.22 6.38
N GLY A 295 -20.83 -2.06 5.10
CA GLY A 295 -20.22 -0.81 4.62
C GLY A 295 -21.14 0.39 4.81
N GLY A 296 -22.41 0.28 4.42
CA GLY A 296 -23.40 1.34 4.58
C GLY A 296 -23.65 1.72 6.04
N LEU A 297 -23.89 0.74 6.90
CA LEU A 297 -24.11 1.00 8.33
C LEU A 297 -22.88 1.57 9.03
N PHE A 298 -21.68 1.14 8.64
CA PHE A 298 -20.46 1.70 9.20
C PHE A 298 -20.34 3.19 8.88
N ILE A 299 -20.63 3.57 7.64
CA ILE A 299 -20.65 4.97 7.22
C ILE A 299 -21.66 5.76 8.06
N ASP A 300 -22.90 5.25 8.19
CA ASP A 300 -23.94 5.92 8.98
C ASP A 300 -23.50 6.12 10.44
N VAL A 301 -23.09 5.04 11.11
CA VAL A 301 -22.69 5.06 12.52
C VAL A 301 -21.47 5.96 12.75
N PHE A 302 -20.48 5.89 11.86
CA PHE A 302 -19.29 6.73 11.96
C PHE A 302 -19.65 8.21 11.82
N TRP A 303 -20.46 8.57 10.82
CA TRP A 303 -20.85 9.97 10.60
C TRP A 303 -21.80 10.51 11.66
N ASP A 304 -22.65 9.67 12.24
CA ASP A 304 -23.47 10.00 13.40
C ASP A 304 -22.57 10.38 14.60
N ALA A 305 -21.46 9.66 14.79
CA ALA A 305 -20.50 9.91 15.88
C ALA A 305 -19.55 11.09 15.62
N VAL A 306 -19.16 11.32 14.35
CA VAL A 306 -18.32 12.45 13.95
C VAL A 306 -18.99 13.78 14.32
N GLY A 307 -20.30 13.92 14.08
CA GLY A 307 -21.03 15.15 14.33
C GLY A 307 -20.54 16.32 13.46
N ASP A 308 -20.33 17.49 14.09
CA ASP A 308 -19.95 18.76 13.44
C ASP A 308 -18.44 18.95 13.26
N ALA A 309 -17.65 17.87 13.20
CA ALA A 309 -16.21 17.97 13.07
C ALA A 309 -15.78 18.74 11.81
N GLU A 310 -14.76 19.58 11.97
CA GLU A 310 -14.29 20.47 10.91
C GLU A 310 -13.40 19.76 9.89
N MET A 311 -12.68 18.72 10.33
CA MET A 311 -11.74 17.98 9.49
C MET A 311 -11.83 16.47 9.72
N LEU A 312 -11.60 15.70 8.66
CA LEU A 312 -11.48 14.24 8.68
C LEU A 312 -10.05 13.86 8.33
N ALA A 313 -9.41 13.02 9.15
CA ALA A 313 -8.13 12.42 8.83
C ALA A 313 -8.29 10.95 8.42
N GLN A 314 -7.59 10.55 7.36
CA GLN A 314 -7.61 9.19 6.82
C GLN A 314 -6.20 8.62 6.70
N GLY A 315 -6.09 7.31 6.93
CA GLY A 315 -4.84 6.56 6.83
C GLY A 315 -4.58 6.07 5.41
N THR A 316 -5.05 6.82 4.40
CA THR A 316 -4.87 6.50 2.98
C THR A 316 -3.39 6.36 2.69
N LEU A 317 -3.00 5.26 2.04
CA LEU A 317 -1.63 5.00 1.63
C LEU A 317 -1.47 5.21 0.12
N TYR A 318 -0.23 5.26 -0.35
CA TYR A 318 0.01 5.45 -1.78
C TYR A 318 -0.63 4.40 -2.70
N PRO A 319 -0.62 3.08 -2.38
CA PRO A 319 -1.34 2.09 -3.17
C PRO A 319 -2.83 2.43 -3.39
N ASP A 320 -3.49 3.03 -2.39
CA ASP A 320 -4.90 3.43 -2.47
C ASP A 320 -5.10 4.61 -3.44
N VAL A 321 -4.11 5.51 -3.52
CA VAL A 321 -4.10 6.66 -4.43
C VAL A 321 -3.97 6.19 -5.89
N ILE A 322 -3.03 5.28 -6.18
CA ILE A 322 -2.86 4.70 -7.54
C ILE A 322 -4.13 3.99 -7.99
N GLU A 323 -4.69 3.15 -7.13
CA GLU A 323 -5.89 2.39 -7.46
C GLU A 323 -7.05 3.33 -7.80
N SER A 324 -7.20 4.41 -7.06
CA SER A 324 -8.21 5.43 -7.32
C SER A 324 -8.00 6.17 -8.65
N ALA A 325 -6.76 6.52 -8.98
CA ALA A 325 -6.41 7.18 -10.24
C ALA A 325 -6.62 6.26 -11.46
N SER A 326 -6.28 4.98 -11.32
CA SER A 326 -6.46 3.97 -12.38
C SER A 326 -7.94 3.60 -12.61
N ASN A 327 -8.76 3.61 -11.55
CA ASN A 327 -10.19 3.35 -11.62
C ASN A 327 -11.02 4.55 -12.12
N ALA A 328 -10.48 5.78 -12.11
CA ALA A 328 -11.13 6.92 -12.75
C ALA A 328 -11.33 6.74 -14.26
N LYS A 329 -10.62 5.79 -14.90
CA LYS A 329 -10.73 5.44 -16.32
C LYS A 329 -11.46 4.11 -16.60
N SER A 330 -11.91 3.37 -15.58
CA SER A 330 -12.50 2.02 -15.77
C SER A 330 -13.88 1.89 -15.12
N LYS A 331 -14.75 1.04 -15.71
CA LYS A 331 -16.08 0.71 -15.16
C LYS A 331 -16.03 -0.05 -13.81
N ALA A 332 -14.85 -0.33 -13.27
CA ALA A 332 -14.65 -1.03 -11.99
C ALA A 332 -14.81 -0.11 -10.75
N SER A 333 -15.20 1.15 -10.95
CA SER A 333 -15.45 2.16 -9.91
C SER A 333 -16.49 1.77 -8.84
N VAL A 334 -17.21 0.67 -9.01
CA VAL A 334 -18.35 0.29 -8.15
C VAL A 334 -17.92 -0.62 -6.98
N ILE A 335 -16.74 -1.23 -7.02
CA ILE A 335 -16.42 -2.37 -6.13
C ILE A 335 -15.55 -1.98 -4.91
N LYS A 336 -14.72 -0.92 -5.00
CA LYS A 336 -13.88 -0.43 -3.87
C LYS A 336 -14.32 0.90 -3.24
N THR A 337 -15.56 1.32 -3.50
CA THR A 337 -16.22 2.51 -2.94
C THR A 337 -16.53 2.44 -1.45
N HIS A 338 -16.23 1.35 -0.75
CA HIS A 338 -16.90 1.05 0.51
C HIS A 338 -16.27 1.64 1.79
N HIS A 339 -15.10 2.28 1.76
CA HIS A 339 -14.56 2.88 3.00
C HIS A 339 -13.90 4.26 2.89
N ASN A 340 -13.25 4.61 1.76
CA ASN A 340 -12.49 5.87 1.70
C ASN A 340 -13.13 7.01 0.88
N ARG A 341 -14.24 6.77 0.16
CA ARG A 341 -14.84 7.76 -0.75
C ARG A 341 -16.36 7.71 -0.75
N VAL A 342 -16.94 7.92 0.43
CA VAL A 342 -18.36 8.27 0.56
C VAL A 342 -18.58 9.63 -0.11
N GLU A 343 -19.75 9.88 -0.70
CA GLU A 343 -20.12 11.17 -1.31
C GLU A 343 -19.76 12.35 -0.38
N ARG A 344 -20.02 12.19 0.92
CA ARG A 344 -19.64 13.14 1.99
C ARG A 344 -18.11 13.35 2.13
N VAL A 345 -17.29 12.31 1.95
CA VAL A 345 -15.81 12.45 1.96
C VAL A 345 -15.35 13.24 0.74
N LEU A 346 -15.93 12.98 -0.44
CA LEU A 346 -15.60 13.74 -1.66
C LEU A 346 -15.97 15.22 -1.53
N GLU A 347 -17.12 15.52 -0.92
CA GLU A 347 -17.53 16.88 -0.58
C GLU A 347 -16.54 17.55 0.38
N LEU A 348 -16.13 16.86 1.43
CA LEU A 348 -15.13 17.37 2.38
C LEU A 348 -13.77 17.56 1.72
N GLN A 349 -13.38 16.66 0.81
CA GLN A 349 -12.12 16.75 0.06
C GLN A 349 -12.14 17.97 -0.86
N ALA A 350 -13.25 18.21 -1.56
CA ALA A 350 -13.47 19.42 -2.36
C ALA A 350 -13.49 20.70 -1.51
N GLN A 351 -13.89 20.61 -0.24
CA GLN A 351 -13.83 21.70 0.75
C GLN A 351 -12.45 21.84 1.42
N GLY A 352 -11.46 20.99 1.12
CA GLY A 352 -10.14 21.01 1.74
C GLY A 352 -10.12 20.53 3.20
N LYS A 353 -11.14 19.79 3.64
CA LYS A 353 -11.34 19.32 5.03
C LYS A 353 -10.83 17.91 5.29
N VAL A 354 -10.25 17.25 4.29
CA VAL A 354 -9.65 15.92 4.44
C VAL A 354 -8.12 16.04 4.62
N LEU A 355 -7.56 15.28 5.56
CA LEU A 355 -6.13 15.21 5.87
C LEU A 355 -5.63 13.76 5.65
N GLU A 356 -4.68 13.57 4.75
CA GLU A 356 -4.14 12.24 4.38
C GLU A 356 -2.60 12.23 4.53
N PRO A 357 -2.06 12.27 5.77
CA PRO A 357 -0.64 12.49 5.99
C PRO A 357 0.22 11.27 5.60
N LEU A 358 -0.40 10.10 5.38
CA LEU A 358 0.27 8.86 5.01
C LEU A 358 0.18 8.56 3.50
N ALA A 359 -0.42 9.45 2.71
CA ALA A 359 -0.74 9.21 1.30
C ALA A 359 0.50 8.99 0.41
N GLU A 360 1.68 9.42 0.85
CA GLU A 360 2.95 9.24 0.16
C GLU A 360 3.76 8.05 0.67
N LEU A 361 3.20 7.23 1.57
CA LEU A 361 3.90 6.14 2.21
C LEU A 361 3.39 4.77 1.75
N PHE A 362 4.33 3.83 1.73
CA PHE A 362 4.05 2.41 1.60
C PHE A 362 3.92 1.76 2.99
N LYS A 363 3.40 0.53 3.01
CA LYS A 363 3.05 -0.18 4.25
C LYS A 363 4.23 -0.43 5.19
N ASP A 364 5.41 -0.68 4.62
CA ASP A 364 6.68 -0.82 5.31
C ASP A 364 7.15 0.51 5.92
N GLU A 365 7.10 1.62 5.17
CA GLU A 365 7.42 2.96 5.69
C GLU A 365 6.46 3.39 6.81
N VAL A 366 5.17 3.04 6.72
CA VAL A 366 4.18 3.28 7.79
C VAL A 366 4.54 2.52 9.06
N ARG A 367 5.04 1.29 8.94
CA ARG A 367 5.51 0.51 10.10
C ARG A 367 6.76 1.13 10.71
N GLU A 368 7.71 1.56 9.89
CA GLU A 368 8.93 2.22 10.35
C GLU A 368 8.62 3.56 11.04
N LEU A 369 7.72 4.36 10.45
CA LEU A 369 7.20 5.59 11.05
C LEU A 369 6.55 5.30 12.40
N GLY A 370 5.69 4.28 12.47
CA GLY A 370 5.08 3.83 13.72
C GLY A 370 6.09 3.41 14.78
N ALA A 371 7.12 2.65 14.40
CA ALA A 371 8.19 2.25 15.31
C ALA A 371 8.97 3.47 15.84
N SER A 372 9.20 4.48 15.00
CA SER A 372 9.84 5.74 15.39
C SER A 372 9.01 6.60 16.37
N MET A 373 7.70 6.32 16.50
CA MET A 373 6.78 6.90 17.48
C MET A 373 6.60 6.02 18.72
N GLY A 374 7.37 4.93 18.84
CA GLY A 374 7.29 4.03 19.99
C GLY A 374 6.08 3.09 19.97
N ILE A 375 5.40 2.95 18.83
CA ILE A 375 4.30 1.98 18.69
C ILE A 375 4.87 0.56 18.86
N PRO A 376 4.31 -0.25 19.77
CA PRO A 376 4.77 -1.62 20.00
C PRO A 376 4.79 -2.50 18.74
N HIS A 377 5.82 -3.34 18.62
CA HIS A 377 6.01 -4.25 17.48
C HIS A 377 4.79 -5.18 17.26
N ASP A 378 4.18 -5.67 18.33
CA ASP A 378 3.01 -6.56 18.26
C ASP A 378 1.78 -5.91 17.60
N ILE A 379 1.70 -4.58 17.61
CA ILE A 379 0.64 -3.79 16.96
C ILE A 379 0.99 -3.56 15.49
N LEU A 380 2.23 -3.17 15.19
CA LEU A 380 2.70 -2.86 13.82
C LEU A 380 2.78 -4.09 12.90
N TRP A 381 3.02 -5.27 13.47
CA TRP A 381 3.08 -6.56 12.76
C TRP A 381 1.81 -7.42 12.93
N ARG A 382 0.71 -6.85 13.45
CA ARG A 382 -0.58 -7.54 13.51
C ARG A 382 -1.05 -7.89 12.09
N HIS A 383 -1.60 -9.09 11.92
CA HIS A 383 -2.16 -9.52 10.64
C HIS A 383 -3.32 -8.62 10.20
N PRO A 384 -3.48 -8.38 8.88
CA PRO A 384 -4.64 -7.70 8.35
C PRO A 384 -5.95 -8.35 8.79
N PHE A 385 -6.94 -7.51 9.09
CA PHE A 385 -8.30 -7.94 9.43
C PHE A 385 -9.29 -7.20 8.52
N PRO A 386 -10.22 -7.91 7.86
CA PRO A 386 -11.12 -7.29 6.89
C PRO A 386 -12.13 -6.37 7.59
N GLY A 387 -12.55 -5.28 6.93
CA GLY A 387 -13.57 -4.36 7.44
C GLY A 387 -14.91 -5.04 7.82
N PRO A 388 -15.44 -5.95 6.98
CA PRO A 388 -16.59 -6.81 7.34
C PRO A 388 -16.34 -7.80 8.48
N GLY A 389 -15.10 -7.90 8.98
CA GLY A 389 -14.70 -8.72 10.10
C GLY A 389 -15.04 -10.20 9.93
N LEU A 390 -15.62 -10.79 10.97
CA LEU A 390 -16.00 -12.19 10.99
C LEU A 390 -17.18 -12.53 10.08
N ALA A 391 -17.91 -11.54 9.53
CA ALA A 391 -19.05 -11.82 8.65
C ALA A 391 -18.65 -12.54 7.35
N VAL A 392 -17.45 -12.24 6.81
CA VAL A 392 -16.88 -12.92 5.62
C VAL A 392 -16.14 -14.21 5.97
N ARG A 393 -15.99 -14.51 7.27
CA ARG A 393 -15.48 -15.78 7.80
C ARG A 393 -16.59 -16.69 8.29
N CYS A 394 -17.84 -16.26 8.13
CA CYS A 394 -19.06 -16.98 8.46
C CYS A 394 -19.93 -17.13 7.21
N PRO A 395 -19.65 -18.11 6.34
CA PRO A 395 -20.41 -18.31 5.13
C PRO A 395 -21.90 -18.52 5.36
N GLY A 396 -22.72 -17.87 4.55
CA GLY A 396 -24.17 -17.81 4.74
C GLY A 396 -24.60 -16.88 5.89
N VAL A 397 -25.71 -17.24 6.55
CA VAL A 397 -26.35 -16.38 7.56
C VAL A 397 -25.46 -16.20 8.81
N VAL A 398 -25.27 -14.95 9.20
CA VAL A 398 -24.51 -14.56 10.38
C VAL A 398 -25.42 -14.57 11.62
N THR A 399 -25.00 -15.26 12.68
CA THR A 399 -25.69 -15.27 13.98
C THR A 399 -24.67 -15.14 15.10
N ARG A 400 -25.10 -14.67 16.29
CA ARG A 400 -24.22 -14.56 17.48
C ARG A 400 -23.53 -15.87 17.80
N ASP A 401 -24.29 -16.96 17.88
CA ASP A 401 -23.75 -18.30 18.18
C ASP A 401 -22.64 -18.72 17.20
N ARG A 402 -22.81 -18.42 15.90
CA ARG A 402 -21.79 -18.74 14.88
C ARG A 402 -20.56 -17.85 15.02
N LEU A 403 -20.75 -16.56 15.27
CA LEU A 403 -19.66 -15.63 15.51
C LEU A 403 -18.86 -16.03 16.75
N ASP A 404 -19.52 -16.42 17.84
CA ASP A 404 -18.87 -16.85 19.08
C ASP A 404 -18.05 -18.13 18.87
N ILE A 405 -18.57 -19.09 18.10
CA ILE A 405 -17.80 -20.28 17.70
C ILE A 405 -16.53 -19.87 16.93
N ILE A 406 -16.65 -18.96 15.96
CA ILE A 406 -15.51 -18.48 15.16
C ILE A 406 -14.50 -17.77 16.06
N ARG A 407 -14.96 -16.90 16.97
CA ARG A 407 -14.12 -16.17 17.94
C ARG A 407 -13.27 -17.10 18.79
N GLU A 408 -13.86 -18.18 19.31
CA GLU A 408 -13.14 -19.16 20.11
C GLU A 408 -12.12 -19.96 19.27
N CYS A 409 -12.52 -20.42 18.07
CA CYS A 409 -11.61 -21.13 17.17
C CYS A 409 -10.42 -20.26 16.75
N ASP A 410 -10.68 -19.00 16.37
CA ASP A 410 -9.68 -18.03 15.93
C ASP A 410 -8.71 -17.70 17.07
N ALA A 411 -9.22 -17.46 18.28
CA ALA A 411 -8.39 -17.20 19.45
C ALA A 411 -7.41 -18.36 19.76
N ILE A 412 -7.87 -19.61 19.67
CA ILE A 412 -7.01 -20.79 19.86
C ILE A 412 -5.95 -20.87 18.77
N PHE A 413 -6.35 -20.69 17.49
CA PHE A 413 -5.43 -20.81 16.37
C PHE A 413 -4.35 -19.72 16.36
N ILE A 414 -4.76 -18.46 16.51
CA ILE A 414 -3.85 -17.32 16.59
C ILE A 414 -2.94 -17.44 17.82
N GLY A 415 -3.48 -17.86 18.97
CA GLY A 415 -2.70 -18.11 20.18
C GLY A 415 -1.61 -19.16 19.97
N ASN A 416 -1.93 -20.26 19.28
CA ASN A 416 -0.96 -21.30 18.95
C ASN A 416 0.08 -20.82 17.91
N LEU A 417 -0.31 -20.04 16.90
CA LEU A 417 0.67 -19.44 15.97
C LEU A 417 1.69 -18.56 16.71
N LYS A 418 1.24 -17.78 17.70
CA LYS A 418 2.14 -16.99 18.56
C LYS A 418 3.02 -17.88 19.43
N LYS A 419 2.44 -18.88 20.12
CA LYS A 419 3.15 -19.83 20.98
C LYS A 419 4.28 -20.57 20.25
N TYR A 420 4.07 -20.93 18.99
CA TYR A 420 5.04 -21.66 18.18
C TYR A 420 5.98 -20.75 17.36
N GLY A 421 5.88 -19.42 17.48
CA GLY A 421 6.72 -18.47 16.74
C GLY A 421 6.45 -18.46 15.23
N TRP A 422 5.22 -18.73 14.82
CA TRP A 422 4.77 -18.73 13.42
C TRP A 422 3.94 -17.51 13.04
N TYR A 423 3.42 -16.75 14.01
CA TYR A 423 2.56 -15.61 13.73
C TYR A 423 3.20 -14.62 12.74
N GLU A 424 4.45 -14.20 12.98
CA GLU A 424 5.15 -13.25 12.11
C GLU A 424 5.67 -13.85 10.79
N LYS A 425 5.71 -15.18 10.68
CA LYS A 425 6.12 -15.89 9.45
C LYS A 425 4.99 -16.03 8.43
N VAL A 426 3.77 -15.72 8.86
CA VAL A 426 2.56 -15.79 8.06
C VAL A 426 2.09 -14.36 7.81
N TRP A 427 1.63 -14.08 6.59
CA TRP A 427 1.13 -12.74 6.24
C TRP A 427 -0.27 -12.50 6.82
N GLN A 428 -1.15 -13.50 6.75
CA GLN A 428 -2.45 -13.51 7.41
C GLN A 428 -2.85 -14.93 7.79
N ALA A 429 -3.40 -15.08 9.00
CA ALA A 429 -4.05 -16.31 9.44
C ALA A 429 -5.40 -16.04 10.10
N TYR A 430 -6.32 -16.99 9.99
CA TYR A 430 -7.60 -16.96 10.68
C TYR A 430 -8.26 -18.34 10.80
N ALA A 431 -9.23 -18.44 11.71
CA ALA A 431 -10.23 -19.50 11.69
C ALA A 431 -11.58 -18.97 11.18
N GLY A 432 -12.25 -19.76 10.34
CA GLY A 432 -13.59 -19.49 9.83
C GLY A 432 -14.54 -20.66 10.09
N LEU A 433 -15.82 -20.47 9.80
CA LEU A 433 -16.82 -21.53 9.89
C LEU A 433 -17.10 -22.13 8.51
N ILE A 434 -17.38 -23.42 8.44
CA ILE A 434 -17.87 -24.08 7.23
C ILE A 434 -19.39 -24.20 7.36
N PRO A 435 -20.16 -23.86 6.31
CA PRO A 435 -21.63 -23.84 6.37
C PRO A 435 -22.26 -25.25 6.31
N VAL A 436 -21.60 -26.25 6.89
CA VAL A 436 -22.01 -27.65 6.92
C VAL A 436 -21.80 -28.21 8.31
N LYS A 437 -22.81 -28.93 8.81
CA LYS A 437 -22.68 -29.76 10.00
C LYS A 437 -22.16 -31.14 9.63
N THR A 438 -21.30 -31.70 10.48
CA THR A 438 -20.70 -33.01 10.24
C THR A 438 -20.99 -33.94 11.39
N VAL A 439 -20.94 -35.25 11.13
CA VAL A 439 -21.02 -36.26 12.18
C VAL A 439 -19.68 -36.33 12.89
N GLY A 440 -19.71 -36.31 14.22
CA GLY A 440 -18.56 -36.48 15.09
C GLY A 440 -18.87 -37.43 16.24
N VAL A 441 -17.87 -37.64 17.08
CA VAL A 441 -17.99 -38.45 18.30
C VAL A 441 -17.48 -37.59 19.45
N LYS A 442 -18.34 -37.30 20.42
CA LYS A 442 -17.97 -36.59 21.66
C LYS A 442 -18.36 -37.48 22.84
N GLY A 443 -17.37 -38.03 23.54
CA GLY A 443 -17.58 -39.14 24.47
C GLY A 443 -18.03 -40.39 23.72
N ASP A 444 -19.10 -41.03 24.18
CA ASP A 444 -19.67 -42.24 23.57
C ASP A 444 -20.88 -41.96 22.65
N GLU A 445 -21.25 -40.69 22.46
CA GLU A 445 -22.42 -40.28 21.67
C GLU A 445 -22.06 -39.63 20.32
N ARG A 446 -22.95 -39.79 19.34
CA ARG A 446 -22.83 -39.11 18.04
C ARG A 446 -23.18 -37.64 18.19
N SER A 447 -22.31 -36.76 17.70
CA SER A 447 -22.57 -35.32 17.62
C SER A 447 -22.85 -34.89 16.17
N TYR A 448 -23.70 -33.86 16.00
CA TYR A 448 -23.94 -33.21 14.72
C TYR A 448 -23.73 -31.69 14.86
N GLU A 449 -22.48 -31.30 14.71
CA GLU A 449 -21.94 -29.97 14.99
C GLU A 449 -21.23 -29.40 13.75
N TRP A 450 -20.80 -28.14 13.79
CA TRP A 450 -20.15 -27.47 12.67
C TRP A 450 -18.71 -27.97 12.46
N ALA A 451 -18.17 -27.68 11.27
CA ALA A 451 -16.75 -27.77 10.99
C ALA A 451 -16.14 -26.35 10.91
N THR A 452 -14.89 -26.21 11.34
CA THR A 452 -14.09 -24.98 11.17
C THR A 452 -13.00 -25.19 10.13
N ASN A 453 -12.67 -24.11 9.42
CA ASN A 453 -11.50 -24.04 8.54
C ASN A 453 -10.42 -23.20 9.23
N LEU A 454 -9.18 -23.67 9.15
CA LEU A 454 -7.98 -22.91 9.48
C LEU A 454 -7.32 -22.46 8.16
N ARG A 455 -6.99 -21.18 8.06
CA ARG A 455 -6.33 -20.57 6.90
C ARG A 455 -5.07 -19.83 7.34
N ALA A 456 -3.95 -20.08 6.68
CA ALA A 456 -2.73 -19.30 6.83
C ALA A 456 -2.04 -19.17 5.48
N ILE A 457 -1.68 -17.93 5.10
CA ILE A 457 -1.11 -17.63 3.79
C ILE A 457 0.14 -16.74 3.89
N VAL A 458 1.00 -16.86 2.89
CA VAL A 458 2.12 -15.95 2.64
C VAL A 458 1.86 -15.20 1.34
N SER A 459 2.18 -13.91 1.33
CA SER A 459 1.97 -13.03 0.18
C SER A 459 2.87 -11.80 0.26
N GLU A 460 3.28 -11.28 -0.89
CA GLU A 460 3.99 -10.01 -1.00
C GLU A 460 3.04 -8.83 -1.24
N ASP A 461 1.95 -9.04 -2.00
CA ASP A 461 1.08 -7.97 -2.53
C ASP A 461 -0.43 -8.22 -2.32
N ALA A 462 -0.80 -9.31 -1.64
CA ALA A 462 -2.16 -9.83 -1.48
C ALA A 462 -2.91 -10.19 -2.77
N MET A 463 -2.31 -10.00 -3.96
CA MET A 463 -2.87 -10.35 -5.26
C MET A 463 -2.59 -11.82 -5.60
N THR A 464 -1.41 -12.30 -5.23
CA THR A 464 -1.05 -13.72 -5.23
C THR A 464 -0.72 -14.19 -3.82
N ALA A 465 -1.11 -15.41 -3.47
CA ALA A 465 -0.80 -15.97 -2.15
C ALA A 465 -0.66 -17.48 -2.19
N ASP A 466 0.32 -18.00 -1.47
CA ASP A 466 0.47 -19.43 -1.23
C ASP A 466 -0.01 -19.78 0.18
N TRP A 467 -0.49 -21.01 0.36
CA TRP A 467 -0.84 -21.53 1.67
C TRP A 467 0.45 -21.91 2.41
N VAL A 468 0.44 -21.79 3.74
CA VAL A 468 1.64 -22.04 4.55
C VAL A 468 1.70 -23.50 4.97
N GLU A 469 2.84 -24.15 4.78
CA GLU A 469 3.12 -25.46 5.37
C GLU A 469 3.38 -25.35 6.88
N LEU A 470 2.30 -25.24 7.66
CA LEU A 470 2.39 -25.15 9.12
C LEU A 470 2.88 -26.48 9.72
N PRO A 471 3.69 -26.45 10.81
CA PRO A 471 4.21 -27.66 11.40
C PRO A 471 3.10 -28.61 11.86
N PRO A 472 3.23 -29.94 11.63
CA PRO A 472 2.22 -30.91 12.07
C PRO A 472 1.94 -30.88 13.57
N ALA A 473 2.93 -30.53 14.40
CA ALA A 473 2.76 -30.37 15.85
C ALA A 473 1.81 -29.21 16.21
N LEU A 474 1.97 -28.07 15.55
CA LEU A 474 1.12 -26.88 15.72
C LEU A 474 -0.32 -27.23 15.30
N LEU A 475 -0.50 -27.80 14.11
CA LEU A 475 -1.82 -28.19 13.60
C LEU A 475 -2.51 -29.20 14.52
N ARG A 476 -1.78 -30.19 15.04
CA ARG A 476 -2.29 -31.19 15.98
C ARG A 476 -2.75 -30.55 17.29
N GLU A 477 -1.96 -29.67 17.88
CA GLU A 477 -2.34 -28.98 19.12
C GLU A 477 -3.56 -28.09 18.90
N THR A 478 -3.57 -27.29 17.82
CA THR A 478 -4.72 -26.42 17.48
C THR A 478 -6.00 -27.24 17.28
N SER A 479 -5.94 -28.31 16.50
CA SER A 479 -7.10 -29.18 16.25
C SER A 479 -7.62 -29.81 17.54
N ASN A 480 -6.73 -30.37 18.37
CA ASN A 480 -7.11 -30.96 19.64
C ASN A 480 -7.75 -29.93 20.59
N ARG A 481 -7.19 -28.74 20.69
CA ARG A 481 -7.75 -27.68 21.54
C ARG A 481 -9.12 -27.25 21.06
N ILE A 482 -9.29 -26.96 19.78
CA ILE A 482 -10.58 -26.56 19.21
C ILE A 482 -11.65 -27.63 19.47
N LEU A 483 -11.37 -28.90 19.18
CA LEU A 483 -12.34 -29.99 19.32
C LEU A 483 -12.79 -30.25 20.77
N ASN A 484 -11.91 -29.95 21.75
CA ASN A 484 -12.18 -30.18 23.17
C ASN A 484 -12.73 -28.94 23.90
N GLU A 485 -12.28 -27.74 23.51
CA GLU A 485 -12.61 -26.48 24.21
C GLU A 485 -13.83 -25.79 23.59
N VAL A 486 -14.06 -25.91 22.27
CA VAL A 486 -15.11 -25.16 21.55
C VAL A 486 -16.39 -25.98 21.38
N LYS A 487 -17.46 -25.54 22.02
CA LYS A 487 -18.80 -26.13 21.87
C LYS A 487 -19.35 -25.85 20.46
N GLY A 488 -20.01 -26.82 19.84
CA GLY A 488 -20.59 -26.64 18.51
C GLY A 488 -19.62 -26.90 17.34
N ILE A 489 -18.39 -27.35 17.61
CA ILE A 489 -17.42 -27.83 16.61
C ILE A 489 -17.03 -29.28 16.88
N ASN A 490 -17.02 -30.10 15.82
CA ASN A 490 -16.55 -31.49 15.88
C ASN A 490 -15.59 -31.87 14.75
N ARG A 491 -15.19 -30.91 13.92
CA ARG A 491 -14.24 -31.13 12.82
C ARG A 491 -13.43 -29.88 12.53
N VAL A 492 -12.14 -30.07 12.28
CA VAL A 492 -11.19 -29.02 11.92
C VAL A 492 -10.55 -29.38 10.58
N LEU A 493 -10.52 -28.43 9.65
CA LEU A 493 -9.90 -28.55 8.33
C LEU A 493 -8.83 -27.47 8.16
N TYR A 494 -7.85 -27.71 7.29
CA TYR A 494 -6.84 -26.72 6.92
C TYR A 494 -6.92 -26.46 5.41
N ASP A 495 -7.00 -25.19 5.02
CA ASP A 495 -7.16 -24.79 3.63
C ASP A 495 -5.81 -24.69 2.91
N ILE A 496 -5.59 -25.63 2.01
CA ILE A 496 -4.37 -25.81 1.19
C ILE A 496 -4.52 -25.23 -0.24
N SER A 497 -5.48 -24.32 -0.45
CA SER A 497 -5.74 -23.72 -1.77
C SER A 497 -4.88 -22.47 -2.00
N THR A 498 -4.22 -22.36 -3.16
CA THR A 498 -3.49 -21.14 -3.55
C THR A 498 -4.43 -20.05 -4.07
N LYS A 499 -3.97 -18.79 -4.04
CA LYS A 499 -4.59 -17.67 -4.76
C LYS A 499 -3.68 -17.27 -5.93
N PRO A 500 -4.10 -17.47 -7.20
CA PRO A 500 -5.29 -18.20 -7.68
C PRO A 500 -5.17 -19.74 -7.53
N PRO A 501 -6.27 -20.53 -7.66
CA PRO A 501 -7.62 -20.13 -8.10
C PRO A 501 -8.57 -19.67 -6.98
N ALA A 502 -8.23 -19.88 -5.71
CA ALA A 502 -9.05 -19.46 -4.59
C ALA A 502 -8.78 -17.99 -4.19
N SER A 503 -9.54 -17.47 -3.23
CA SER A 503 -9.27 -16.21 -2.54
C SER A 503 -8.58 -16.45 -1.17
N ILE A 504 -8.18 -15.38 -0.49
CA ILE A 504 -7.64 -15.48 0.88
C ILE A 504 -8.78 -15.68 1.89
N GLU A 505 -9.80 -14.82 1.83
CA GLU A 505 -11.06 -14.96 2.59
C GLU A 505 -12.01 -15.93 1.86
N TRP A 506 -12.95 -16.54 2.59
CA TRP A 506 -13.92 -17.47 2.01
C TRP A 506 -15.10 -16.77 1.31
N GLU A 507 -15.39 -15.52 1.67
CA GLU A 507 -16.43 -14.64 1.12
C GLU A 507 -15.92 -13.20 0.97
#